data_AF-A0A846PN86-F1
#
_entry.id   AF-A0A846PN86-F1
#
_cell.length_a   1.000
_cell.length_b   1.000
_cell.length_c   1.000
_cell.angle_alpha   90.00
_cell.angle_beta   90.00
_cell.angle_gamma   90.00
#
_symmetry.space_group_name_H-M   'P 1'
#
loop_
_entity.id
_entity.type
_entity.pdbx_description
1 polymer ?
#
loop_
_entity_poly.entity_id
_entity_poly.type
_entity_poly.pdbx_seq_one_letter_code
_entity_poly.pdbx_strand_id
1 'polypeptide(L)'
;MSKGTSTPIIIILVLLVIISTILISYEWLLKYSPWSQWEIQKTLVKDEGCLKIENIDTINKKITIRNCGKTDLSNFIVYIDDEPIANYSETLGSGGIVQISYTGYISIGEHVILISSDYAEAPKIIFYIGCDIYIYLDMIPYLIDKSNTIYCLAENVHIDGQNAIKFTDNVQNSILDCQGYNLDSDYTISTYGVHLSGFSTKSNTVKNCNVTNFYYDIYLESSSNNILINNSIYYAHTGILLYFSSNNTLTNNTAKSNNRGIYLSSSSNNTLTGCSILNNTYSGIIISSSSNNTLTGCSILNNTYDYYLALADTNNNFTNTNFTGPRRIYFADADSWFIYNNETTGNIWLKTNVSTPATITRKLTSWSQDLIQWNDTTIGDETARYNVSGLIPSTNYNVYNNSVPISGSPFNSGSEGKISFTINLPINEEHEIKVERA
;
A
#
# COMPACT_ATOMS: atom_id res chain seq x y z
N MET A 1 -15.96 -29.02 48.85
CA MET A 1 -16.78 -28.72 47.66
C MET A 1 -15.82 -28.37 46.54
N SER A 2 -15.17 -29.40 45.98
CA SER A 2 -15.44 -30.06 44.69
C SER A 2 -14.74 -29.36 43.53
N LYS A 3 -13.50 -29.82 43.28
CA LYS A 3 -12.84 -29.77 41.98
C LYS A 3 -13.69 -30.56 40.98
N GLY A 4 -14.21 -29.89 39.95
CA GLY A 4 -14.88 -30.53 38.82
C GLY A 4 -13.85 -30.85 37.74
N THR A 5 -13.47 -32.11 37.66
CA THR A 5 -12.72 -32.70 36.54
C THR A 5 -13.62 -32.73 35.30
N SER A 6 -13.25 -32.03 34.22
CA SER A 6 -13.84 -32.26 32.89
C SER A 6 -13.22 -33.54 32.30
N THR A 7 -13.91 -34.66 32.48
CA THR A 7 -13.64 -35.88 31.73
C THR A 7 -14.22 -35.72 30.32
N PRO A 8 -13.48 -36.08 29.25
CA PRO A 8 -14.08 -36.13 27.93
C PRO A 8 -15.05 -37.30 27.87
N ILE A 9 -16.27 -37.02 27.40
CA ILE A 9 -17.31 -38.01 27.12
C ILE A 9 -16.81 -38.89 25.97
N ILE A 10 -16.59 -40.17 26.24
CA ILE A 10 -16.34 -41.18 25.21
C ILE A 10 -17.71 -41.74 24.79
N ILE A 11 -18.18 -41.34 23.60
CA ILE A 11 -19.33 -41.97 22.96
C ILE A 11 -18.82 -43.20 22.20
N ILE A 12 -19.05 -44.39 22.74
CA ILE A 12 -18.80 -45.65 22.04
C ILE A 12 -20.11 -46.08 21.38
N LEU A 13 -20.21 -45.95 20.06
CA LEU A 13 -21.30 -46.53 19.29
C LEU A 13 -20.85 -47.91 18.78
N VAL A 14 -21.36 -48.98 19.37
CA VAL A 14 -21.18 -50.35 18.85
C VAL A 14 -22.44 -50.69 18.06
N LEU A 15 -22.31 -50.94 16.75
CA LEU A 15 -23.33 -51.62 15.97
C LEU A 15 -22.73 -52.86 15.31
N LEU A 16 -23.36 -54.01 15.55
CA LEU A 16 -23.06 -55.28 14.93
C LEU A 16 -24.23 -55.65 14.01
N VAL A 17 -23.97 -55.89 12.72
CA VAL A 17 -24.35 -57.10 11.95
C VAL A 17 -24.32 -56.83 10.43
N ILE A 18 -23.39 -57.55 9.79
CA ILE A 18 -23.41 -58.35 8.54
C ILE A 18 -24.19 -57.82 7.30
N ILE A 19 -23.46 -57.88 6.17
CA ILE A 19 -23.81 -57.82 4.73
C ILE A 19 -23.60 -56.44 4.07
N SER A 20 -22.52 -56.38 3.26
CA SER A 20 -22.17 -55.42 2.20
C SER A 20 -22.45 -53.93 2.44
N THR A 21 -21.43 -53.19 2.89
CA THR A 21 -20.96 -51.89 2.36
C THR A 21 -19.77 -51.39 3.16
N ILE A 22 -18.98 -50.53 2.52
CA ILE A 22 -17.64 -50.05 2.88
C ILE A 22 -17.56 -49.49 4.32
N LEU A 23 -16.52 -49.91 5.06
CA LEU A 23 -16.12 -49.33 6.35
C LEU A 23 -14.98 -48.33 6.11
N ILE A 24 -15.18 -47.04 6.39
CA ILE A 24 -14.08 -46.08 6.58
C ILE A 24 -14.24 -45.51 8.00
N SER A 25 -13.27 -45.80 8.85
CA SER A 25 -13.14 -45.23 10.20
C SER A 25 -12.40 -43.89 10.12
N TYR A 26 -12.91 -42.88 10.81
CA TYR A 26 -12.20 -41.60 11.03
C TYR A 26 -11.60 -41.60 12.43
N GLU A 27 -10.28 -41.47 12.54
CA GLU A 27 -9.60 -41.17 13.80
C GLU A 27 -9.29 -39.67 13.87
N TRP A 28 -9.72 -39.03 14.96
CA TRP A 28 -9.31 -37.67 15.31
C TRP A 28 -8.20 -37.74 16.34
N LEU A 29 -7.01 -37.26 15.98
CA LEU A 29 -5.86 -37.16 16.90
C LEU A 29 -5.57 -35.68 17.14
N LEU A 30 -6.18 -35.12 18.19
CA LEU A 30 -5.81 -33.80 18.73
C LEU A 30 -4.47 -33.94 19.48
N LYS A 31 -3.38 -33.44 18.90
CA LYS A 31 -2.12 -33.22 19.62
C LYS A 31 -1.82 -31.73 19.71
N TYR A 32 -1.73 -31.24 20.95
CA TYR A 32 -1.20 -29.92 21.28
C TYR A 32 0.31 -29.88 20.95
N SER A 33 0.74 -28.89 20.18
CA SER A 33 2.16 -28.54 19.98
C SER A 33 2.32 -27.02 20.24
N PRO A 34 3.43 -26.54 20.81
CA PRO A 34 3.66 -25.11 21.10
C PRO A 34 3.85 -24.21 19.86
N TRP A 35 3.49 -24.69 18.67
CA TRP A 35 3.55 -23.95 17.42
C TRP A 35 2.15 -23.99 16.79
N SER A 36 1.57 -22.81 16.62
CA SER A 36 0.20 -22.54 16.18
C SER A 36 -0.08 -23.01 14.76
N GLN A 37 -0.37 -24.30 14.56
CA GLN A 37 -1.01 -24.82 13.35
C GLN A 37 -2.05 -25.89 13.69
N TRP A 38 -3.30 -25.67 13.25
CA TRP A 38 -4.34 -26.69 13.22
C TRP A 38 -4.30 -27.35 11.84
N GLU A 39 -3.90 -28.62 11.77
CA GLU A 39 -3.86 -29.38 10.50
C GLU A 39 -5.10 -30.29 10.43
N ILE A 40 -6.12 -29.92 9.64
CA ILE A 40 -7.23 -30.82 9.30
C ILE A 40 -6.83 -31.58 8.03
N GLN A 41 -6.26 -32.77 8.18
CA GLN A 41 -6.00 -33.65 7.03
C GLN A 41 -7.27 -34.38 6.60
N LYS A 42 -7.84 -33.97 5.47
CA LYS A 42 -8.90 -34.69 4.77
C LYS A 42 -8.30 -35.45 3.60
N THR A 43 -7.92 -36.70 3.81
CA THR A 43 -7.39 -37.55 2.73
C THR A 43 -8.54 -38.14 1.92
N LEU A 44 -8.70 -37.72 0.66
CA LEU A 44 -9.45 -38.48 -0.33
C LEU A 44 -8.60 -38.56 -1.60
N VAL A 45 -7.90 -39.69 -1.78
CA VAL A 45 -7.11 -39.98 -2.99
C VAL A 45 -7.99 -40.83 -3.90
N LYS A 46 -8.41 -40.27 -5.04
CA LYS A 46 -8.50 -41.07 -6.27
C LYS A 46 -7.08 -41.09 -6.85
N ASP A 47 -6.62 -42.28 -7.21
CA ASP A 47 -5.23 -42.71 -7.45
C ASP A 47 -4.39 -41.96 -8.53
N GLU A 48 -4.66 -40.70 -8.89
CA GLU A 48 -3.95 -40.02 -10.01
C GLU A 48 -3.35 -38.62 -9.70
N GLY A 49 -3.46 -38.11 -8.48
CA GLY A 49 -2.73 -36.91 -8.05
C GLY A 49 -3.00 -36.56 -6.59
N CYS A 50 -1.95 -36.23 -5.82
CA CYS A 50 -2.08 -35.82 -4.41
C CYS A 50 -1.11 -34.66 -4.16
N LEU A 51 -1.63 -33.54 -3.66
CA LEU A 51 -0.85 -32.38 -3.22
C LEU A 51 -1.09 -32.17 -1.72
N LYS A 52 0.02 -32.06 -0.98
CA LYS A 52 0.01 -31.80 0.46
C LYS A 52 0.75 -30.50 0.75
N ILE A 53 0.17 -29.66 1.60
CA ILE A 53 0.84 -28.48 2.14
C ILE A 53 1.70 -28.91 3.33
N GLU A 54 3.00 -28.63 3.26
CA GLU A 54 3.98 -28.96 4.29
C GLU A 54 4.23 -27.76 5.23
N ASN A 55 4.15 -26.54 4.70
CA ASN A 55 4.33 -25.32 5.49
C ASN A 55 3.68 -24.11 4.80
N ILE A 56 3.18 -23.17 5.60
CA ILE A 56 2.74 -21.85 5.16
C ILE A 56 3.52 -20.81 5.96
N ASP A 57 4.47 -20.15 5.32
CA ASP A 57 5.24 -19.03 5.86
C ASP A 57 4.59 -17.72 5.42
N THR A 58 3.73 -17.20 6.28
CA THR A 58 2.87 -16.04 5.97
C THR A 58 3.64 -14.73 5.96
N ILE A 59 4.79 -14.71 6.63
CA ILE A 59 5.70 -13.59 6.76
C ILE A 59 6.55 -13.44 5.49
N ASN A 60 7.23 -14.52 5.09
CA ASN A 60 8.10 -14.51 3.92
C ASN A 60 7.33 -14.78 2.61
N LYS A 61 6.00 -14.92 2.72
CA LYS A 61 5.07 -15.21 1.64
C LYS A 61 5.44 -16.46 0.84
N LYS A 62 5.68 -17.56 1.55
CA LYS A 62 6.04 -18.85 0.94
C LYS A 62 5.12 -19.97 1.37
N ILE A 63 4.81 -20.87 0.44
CA ILE A 63 4.07 -22.10 0.72
C ILE A 63 4.92 -23.27 0.24
N THR A 64 5.14 -24.24 1.11
CA THR A 64 5.85 -25.47 0.78
C THR A 64 4.84 -26.57 0.49
N ILE A 65 4.92 -27.19 -0.67
CA ILE A 65 3.97 -28.15 -1.20
C ILE A 65 4.72 -29.41 -1.62
N ARG A 66 4.18 -30.58 -1.26
CA ARG A 66 4.67 -31.89 -1.68
C ARG A 66 3.69 -32.52 -2.66
N ASN A 67 4.21 -33.09 -3.73
CA ASN A 67 3.48 -34.09 -4.53
C ASN A 67 3.51 -35.45 -3.79
N CYS A 68 2.39 -35.81 -3.18
CA CYS A 68 2.19 -37.12 -2.54
C CYS A 68 1.60 -38.18 -3.49
N GLY A 69 1.38 -37.81 -4.76
CA GLY A 69 0.89 -38.71 -5.80
C GLY A 69 1.97 -39.64 -6.34
N LYS A 70 1.56 -40.68 -7.06
CA LYS A 70 2.47 -41.60 -7.74
C LYS A 70 2.95 -41.09 -9.11
N THR A 71 2.30 -40.05 -9.62
CA THR A 71 2.51 -39.44 -10.93
C THR A 71 3.14 -38.05 -10.77
N ASP A 72 3.88 -37.61 -11.78
CA ASP A 72 4.43 -36.26 -11.83
C ASP A 72 3.33 -35.25 -12.12
N LEU A 73 3.44 -34.04 -11.54
CA LEU A 73 2.47 -32.96 -11.72
C LEU A 73 3.13 -31.82 -12.49
N SER A 74 2.49 -31.34 -13.54
CA SER A 74 3.05 -30.31 -14.42
C SER A 74 2.55 -28.90 -14.15
N ASN A 75 1.38 -28.72 -13.52
CA ASN A 75 0.82 -27.41 -13.19
C ASN A 75 -0.11 -27.48 -11.98
N PHE A 76 -0.06 -26.47 -11.12
CA PHE A 76 -1.11 -26.22 -10.14
C PHE A 76 -1.17 -24.75 -9.71
N ILE A 77 -2.37 -24.31 -9.34
CA ILE A 77 -2.65 -22.97 -8.82
C ILE A 77 -3.05 -23.09 -7.35
N VAL A 78 -2.49 -22.22 -6.52
CA VAL A 78 -2.81 -22.12 -5.10
C VAL A 78 -3.76 -20.96 -4.89
N TYR A 79 -4.86 -21.24 -4.20
CA TYR A 79 -5.89 -20.29 -3.82
C TYR A 79 -5.94 -20.16 -2.31
N ILE A 80 -6.14 -18.94 -1.81
CA ILE A 80 -6.53 -18.70 -0.42
C ILE A 80 -7.82 -17.89 -0.44
N ASP A 81 -8.82 -18.37 0.29
CA ASP A 81 -10.19 -17.84 0.32
C ASP A 81 -10.77 -17.63 -1.08
N ASP A 82 -10.57 -18.64 -1.93
CA ASP A 82 -11.00 -18.68 -3.33
C ASP A 82 -10.29 -17.68 -4.27
N GLU A 83 -9.29 -16.92 -3.79
CA GLU A 83 -8.45 -16.02 -4.60
C GLU A 83 -7.12 -16.67 -5.01
N PRO A 84 -6.72 -16.67 -6.29
CA PRO A 84 -5.45 -17.24 -6.73
C PRO A 84 -4.26 -16.39 -6.27
N ILE A 85 -3.37 -16.98 -5.48
CA ILE A 85 -2.22 -16.29 -4.88
C ILE A 85 -0.86 -16.72 -5.44
N ALA A 86 -0.79 -17.91 -6.04
CA ALA A 86 0.44 -18.44 -6.65
C ALA A 86 0.14 -19.46 -7.74
N ASN A 87 1.04 -19.56 -8.71
CA ASN A 87 0.99 -20.54 -9.78
C ASN A 87 2.34 -21.26 -9.89
N TYR A 88 2.31 -22.57 -10.09
CA TYR A 88 3.47 -23.40 -10.37
C TYR A 88 3.28 -24.06 -11.74
N SER A 89 4.27 -23.89 -12.62
CA SER A 89 4.22 -24.32 -14.03
C SER A 89 5.42 -25.18 -14.46
N GLU A 90 6.08 -25.81 -13.49
CA GLU A 90 7.17 -26.75 -13.72
C GLU A 90 6.74 -28.18 -13.35
N THR A 91 7.58 -29.17 -13.64
CA THR A 91 7.31 -30.56 -13.28
C THR A 91 7.70 -30.84 -11.83
N LEU A 92 6.72 -31.12 -10.98
CA LEU A 92 6.93 -31.63 -9.63
C LEU A 92 6.83 -33.16 -9.63
N GLY A 93 7.98 -33.80 -9.62
CA GLY A 93 8.07 -35.26 -9.62
C GLY A 93 7.37 -35.91 -8.43
N SER A 94 6.99 -37.17 -8.56
CA SER A 94 6.45 -37.97 -7.45
C SER A 94 7.33 -37.90 -6.19
N GLY A 95 6.71 -37.56 -5.04
CA GLY A 95 7.41 -37.33 -3.76
C GLY A 95 8.15 -35.99 -3.65
N GLY A 96 8.24 -35.23 -4.74
CA GLY A 96 8.94 -33.95 -4.82
C GLY A 96 8.31 -32.87 -3.93
N ILE A 97 9.15 -31.93 -3.50
CA ILE A 97 8.77 -30.77 -2.67
C ILE A 97 9.14 -29.51 -3.43
N VAL A 98 8.21 -28.57 -3.49
CA VAL A 98 8.45 -27.22 -4.01
C VAL A 98 8.08 -26.19 -2.97
N GLN A 99 8.87 -25.12 -2.91
CA GLN A 99 8.51 -23.91 -2.17
C GLN A 99 8.18 -22.82 -3.18
N ILE A 100 6.94 -22.36 -3.16
CA ILE A 100 6.46 -21.29 -4.04
C ILE A 100 6.30 -20.00 -3.26
N SER A 101 6.70 -18.89 -3.87
CA SER A 101 6.36 -17.56 -3.37
C SER A 101 4.93 -17.21 -3.81
N TYR A 102 4.19 -16.53 -2.95
CA TYR A 102 2.84 -16.06 -3.29
C TYR A 102 2.73 -14.54 -3.17
N THR A 103 1.71 -13.98 -3.83
CA THR A 103 1.41 -12.55 -3.82
C THR A 103 0.20 -12.25 -2.92
N GLY A 104 0.07 -10.99 -2.52
CA GLY A 104 -1.00 -10.58 -1.61
C GLY A 104 -0.63 -10.70 -0.13
N TYR A 105 -1.63 -10.50 0.73
CA TYR A 105 -1.53 -10.53 2.19
C TYR A 105 -2.64 -11.45 2.71
N ILE A 106 -2.31 -12.33 3.65
CA ILE A 106 -3.30 -13.20 4.30
C ILE A 106 -3.56 -12.59 5.68
N SER A 107 -4.82 -12.28 5.99
CA SER A 107 -5.20 -11.65 7.25
C SER A 107 -4.97 -12.55 8.46
N ILE A 108 -5.06 -11.94 9.65
CA ILE A 108 -5.21 -12.71 10.89
C ILE A 108 -6.63 -13.28 10.87
N GLY A 109 -6.78 -14.54 11.27
CA GLY A 109 -8.05 -15.23 11.25
C GLY A 109 -7.99 -16.61 10.60
N GLU A 110 -9.17 -17.19 10.42
CA GLU A 110 -9.36 -18.46 9.73
C GLU A 110 -9.36 -18.25 8.22
N HIS A 111 -8.63 -19.11 7.52
CA HIS A 111 -8.43 -19.05 6.08
C HIS A 111 -8.57 -20.44 5.46
N VAL A 112 -9.04 -20.49 4.22
CA VAL A 112 -9.15 -21.72 3.44
C VAL A 112 -8.12 -21.70 2.32
N ILE A 113 -7.19 -22.65 2.33
CA ILE A 113 -6.28 -22.86 1.21
C ILE A 113 -6.76 -24.04 0.35
N LEU A 114 -6.73 -23.84 -0.97
CA LEU A 114 -7.09 -24.81 -1.99
C LEU A 114 -5.95 -24.87 -3.01
N ILE A 115 -5.62 -26.07 -3.48
CA ILE A 115 -4.70 -26.24 -4.60
C ILE A 115 -5.47 -26.94 -5.72
N SER A 116 -5.56 -26.28 -6.87
CA SER A 116 -6.19 -26.82 -8.07
C SER A 116 -5.12 -27.23 -9.07
N SER A 117 -5.19 -28.45 -9.59
CA SER A 117 -4.33 -28.94 -10.66
C SER A 117 -5.17 -29.59 -11.76
N ASP A 118 -4.58 -29.81 -12.93
CA ASP A 118 -5.24 -30.42 -14.09
C ASP A 118 -5.74 -31.86 -13.82
N TYR A 119 -5.23 -32.53 -12.77
CA TYR A 119 -5.48 -33.95 -12.47
C TYR A 119 -6.07 -34.21 -11.08
N ALA A 120 -6.10 -33.20 -10.20
CA ALA A 120 -6.61 -33.31 -8.83
C ALA A 120 -7.03 -31.95 -8.25
N GLU A 121 -8.18 -31.92 -7.58
CA GLU A 121 -8.47 -30.90 -6.57
C GLU A 121 -7.91 -31.38 -5.23
N ALA A 122 -6.96 -30.64 -4.65
CA ALA A 122 -6.49 -30.92 -3.30
C ALA A 122 -7.62 -30.64 -2.28
N PRO A 123 -7.64 -31.35 -1.13
CA PRO A 123 -8.60 -31.04 -0.08
C PRO A 123 -8.47 -29.58 0.39
N LYS A 124 -9.60 -28.91 0.62
CA LYS A 124 -9.64 -27.61 1.29
C LYS A 124 -9.03 -27.75 2.69
N ILE A 125 -7.92 -27.06 2.95
CA ILE A 125 -7.30 -27.00 4.28
C ILE A 125 -7.72 -25.69 4.93
N ILE A 126 -8.28 -25.79 6.13
CA ILE A 126 -8.55 -24.63 6.97
C ILE A 126 -7.34 -24.43 7.86
N PHE A 127 -6.77 -23.22 7.87
CA PHE A 127 -5.68 -22.84 8.77
C PHE A 127 -5.98 -21.50 9.43
N TYR A 128 -5.31 -21.23 10.56
CA TYR A 128 -5.52 -20.00 11.32
C TYR A 128 -4.20 -19.25 11.46
N ILE A 129 -4.21 -17.97 11.10
CA ILE A 129 -3.09 -17.06 11.37
C ILE A 129 -3.40 -16.29 12.64
N GLY A 130 -2.54 -16.42 13.66
CA GLY A 130 -2.61 -15.68 14.91
C GLY A 130 -1.48 -14.67 15.06
N CYS A 131 -1.52 -13.92 16.16
CA CYS A 131 -0.41 -13.06 16.58
C CYS A 131 0.64 -13.91 17.32
N ASP A 132 1.92 -13.62 17.09
CA ASP A 132 3.01 -14.22 17.88
C ASP A 132 3.17 -13.51 19.23
N ILE A 133 2.99 -12.18 19.23
CA ILE A 133 3.15 -11.33 20.40
C ILE A 133 1.98 -10.34 20.48
N TYR A 134 1.38 -10.24 21.66
CA TYR A 134 0.39 -9.21 21.97
C TYR A 134 1.04 -8.09 22.79
N ILE A 135 0.82 -6.84 22.40
CA ILE A 135 1.29 -5.63 23.06
C ILE A 135 0.12 -5.02 23.83
N TYR A 136 0.30 -4.84 25.13
CA TYR A 136 -0.69 -4.26 26.06
C TYR A 136 -0.22 -2.87 26.53
N LEU A 137 -1.13 -2.08 27.13
CA LEU A 137 -0.84 -0.73 27.59
C LEU A 137 0.33 -0.68 28.59
N ASP A 138 0.42 -1.64 29.50
CA ASP A 138 1.48 -1.71 30.53
C ASP A 138 2.88 -2.05 29.97
N MET A 139 2.96 -2.38 28.68
CA MET A 139 4.21 -2.67 27.98
C MET A 139 4.77 -1.46 27.20
N ILE A 140 4.04 -0.34 27.17
CA ILE A 140 4.40 0.86 26.40
C ILE A 140 5.33 1.77 27.23
N PRO A 141 6.43 2.30 26.68
CA PRO A 141 6.92 2.16 25.30
C PRO A 141 7.39 0.74 24.96
N TYR A 142 6.95 0.22 23.81
CA TYR A 142 7.31 -1.13 23.35
C TYR A 142 8.38 -1.11 22.26
N LEU A 143 9.39 -1.98 22.40
CA LEU A 143 10.43 -2.21 21.41
C LEU A 143 10.16 -3.51 20.67
N ILE A 144 9.91 -3.41 19.38
CA ILE A 144 9.90 -4.55 18.45
C ILE A 144 11.36 -4.83 18.08
N ASP A 145 11.88 -5.97 18.53
CA ASP A 145 13.30 -6.36 18.41
C ASP A 145 13.53 -7.71 17.71
N LYS A 146 12.47 -8.47 17.41
CA LYS A 146 12.55 -9.73 16.67
C LYS A 146 12.03 -9.57 15.25
N SER A 147 12.81 -10.09 14.31
CA SER A 147 12.46 -10.28 12.91
C SER A 147 11.57 -11.51 12.70
N ASN A 148 10.81 -11.53 11.62
CA ASN A 148 9.88 -12.61 11.28
C ASN A 148 8.86 -12.88 12.40
N THR A 149 8.18 -11.83 12.86
CA THR A 149 7.23 -11.93 13.97
C THR A 149 6.01 -11.04 13.72
N ILE A 150 4.83 -11.56 14.07
CA ILE A 150 3.54 -10.85 14.02
C ILE A 150 3.24 -10.31 15.41
N TYR A 151 3.32 -8.99 15.56
CA TYR A 151 2.95 -8.23 16.74
C TYR A 151 1.54 -7.68 16.57
N CYS A 152 0.74 -7.78 17.62
CA CYS A 152 -0.61 -7.26 17.63
C CYS A 152 -0.86 -6.35 18.82
N LEU A 153 -1.45 -5.19 18.57
CA LEU A 153 -1.98 -4.37 19.66
C LEU A 153 -3.21 -5.08 20.24
N ALA A 154 -3.28 -5.22 21.57
CA ALA A 154 -4.33 -5.99 22.22
C ALA A 154 -5.53 -5.12 22.67
N GLU A 155 -5.32 -3.81 22.83
CA GLU A 155 -6.29 -2.87 23.37
C GLU A 155 -5.99 -1.43 22.95
N ASN A 156 -6.93 -0.51 23.16
CA ASN A 156 -6.67 0.92 22.98
C ASN A 156 -5.64 1.41 24.00
N VAL A 157 -4.67 2.18 23.54
CA VAL A 157 -3.57 2.73 24.32
C VAL A 157 -3.63 4.26 24.24
N HIS A 158 -3.54 4.90 25.39
CA HIS A 158 -3.35 6.34 25.51
C HIS A 158 -2.13 6.59 26.41
N ILE A 159 -1.16 7.37 25.91
CA ILE A 159 0.09 7.65 26.61
C ILE A 159 0.47 9.13 26.53
N ASP A 160 0.65 9.76 27.70
CA ASP A 160 1.06 11.17 27.77
C ASP A 160 2.59 11.30 27.68
N GLY A 161 3.05 12.23 26.83
CA GLY A 161 4.45 12.65 26.80
C GLY A 161 5.49 11.62 26.39
N GLN A 162 5.07 10.47 25.87
CA GLN A 162 5.95 9.33 25.58
C GLN A 162 5.77 8.81 24.16
N ASN A 163 6.78 8.09 23.69
CA ASN A 163 6.71 7.33 22.45
C ASN A 163 5.93 6.03 22.66
N ALA A 164 5.25 5.50 21.63
CA ALA A 164 4.50 4.25 21.76
C ALA A 164 5.30 3.01 21.34
N ILE A 165 5.51 2.79 20.04
CA ILE A 165 6.10 1.56 19.50
C ILE A 165 7.27 1.89 18.58
N LYS A 166 8.42 1.21 18.79
CA LYS A 166 9.60 1.33 17.92
C LYS A 166 10.06 -0.02 17.40
N PHE A 167 10.22 -0.15 16.09
CA PHE A 167 11.04 -1.20 15.48
C PHE A 167 12.51 -0.81 15.63
N THR A 168 13.27 -1.64 16.34
CA THR A 168 14.71 -1.44 16.52
C THR A 168 15.49 -1.73 15.25
N ASP A 169 16.75 -1.31 15.22
CA ASP A 169 17.64 -1.51 14.08
C ASP A 169 17.74 -2.99 13.68
N ASN A 170 17.73 -3.25 12.37
CA ASN A 170 17.84 -4.57 11.72
C ASN A 170 16.59 -5.46 11.79
N VAL A 171 15.48 -5.00 12.38
CA VAL A 171 14.23 -5.76 12.36
C VAL A 171 13.70 -5.84 10.94
N GLN A 172 13.42 -7.06 10.49
CA GLN A 172 12.99 -7.35 9.14
C GLN A 172 11.81 -8.32 9.13
N ASN A 173 11.03 -8.27 8.06
CA ASN A 173 9.92 -9.20 7.79
C ASN A 173 8.95 -9.31 8.98
N SER A 174 8.69 -8.23 9.71
CA SER A 174 7.81 -8.26 10.86
C SER A 174 6.55 -7.44 10.61
N ILE A 175 5.47 -7.81 11.28
CA ILE A 175 4.17 -7.17 11.11
C ILE A 175 3.76 -6.57 12.44
N LEU A 176 3.43 -5.28 12.46
CA LEU A 176 2.62 -4.67 13.51
C LEU A 176 1.19 -4.52 12.98
N ASP A 177 0.27 -5.30 13.53
CA ASP A 177 -1.16 -5.17 13.29
C ASP A 177 -1.83 -4.58 14.53
N CYS A 178 -2.29 -3.33 14.46
CA CYS A 178 -2.99 -2.74 15.60
C CYS A 178 -4.44 -3.23 15.74
N GLN A 179 -4.93 -4.06 14.81
CA GLN A 179 -6.29 -4.64 14.85
C GLN A 179 -7.42 -3.60 14.94
N GLY A 180 -7.17 -2.35 14.51
CA GLY A 180 -8.09 -1.23 14.63
C GLY A 180 -8.14 -0.56 16.01
N TYR A 181 -7.32 -1.00 16.97
CA TYR A 181 -7.15 -0.30 18.25
C TYR A 181 -6.38 1.01 18.08
N ASN A 182 -6.66 1.95 18.98
CA ASN A 182 -6.06 3.27 19.00
C ASN A 182 -4.70 3.27 19.72
N LEU A 183 -3.71 3.94 19.12
CA LEU A 183 -2.50 4.42 19.75
C LEU A 183 -2.64 5.94 19.83
N ASP A 184 -2.80 6.49 21.02
CA ASP A 184 -3.12 7.91 21.22
C ASP A 184 -2.16 8.57 22.22
N SER A 185 -1.96 9.88 22.09
CA SER A 185 -1.12 10.70 22.99
C SER A 185 -1.71 12.10 23.22
N ASP A 186 -0.90 13.05 23.68
CA ASP A 186 -1.29 14.39 24.14
C ASP A 186 -0.66 15.54 23.33
N TYR A 187 -0.26 15.26 22.09
CA TYR A 187 0.43 16.17 21.16
C TYR A 187 1.81 16.63 21.66
N THR A 188 2.45 15.86 22.55
CA THR A 188 3.78 16.19 23.05
C THR A 188 4.82 16.20 21.92
N ILE A 189 5.63 17.27 21.88
CA ILE A 189 6.66 17.49 20.86
C ILE A 189 7.69 16.35 20.85
N SER A 190 8.16 15.99 19.65
CA SER A 190 9.18 14.95 19.43
C SER A 190 8.77 13.53 19.85
N THR A 191 7.49 13.29 20.11
CA THR A 191 6.97 11.92 20.31
C THR A 191 6.61 11.26 18.99
N TYR A 192 6.60 9.92 18.99
CA TYR A 192 6.09 9.13 17.90
C TYR A 192 5.15 8.02 18.35
N GLY A 193 4.13 7.74 17.53
CA GLY A 193 3.23 6.61 17.72
C GLY A 193 3.92 5.31 17.28
N VAL A 194 4.27 5.22 16.00
CA VAL A 194 5.01 4.08 15.44
C VAL A 194 6.27 4.57 14.74
N HIS A 195 7.44 4.08 15.14
CA HIS A 195 8.72 4.44 14.56
C HIS A 195 9.48 3.23 14.02
N LEU A 196 9.85 3.27 12.74
CA LEU A 196 10.78 2.34 12.11
C LEU A 196 12.11 3.03 11.89
N SER A 197 13.15 2.57 12.59
CA SER A 197 14.47 3.20 12.63
C SER A 197 15.54 2.29 12.02
N GLY A 198 16.36 2.84 11.11
CA GLY A 198 17.64 2.26 10.70
C GLY A 198 17.66 1.64 9.30
N PHE A 199 18.81 1.74 8.61
CA PHE A 199 19.03 1.31 7.22
C PHE A 199 18.77 -0.17 6.96
N SER A 200 18.92 -1.01 7.98
CA SER A 200 18.66 -2.45 7.91
C SER A 200 17.24 -2.83 8.34
N THR A 201 16.44 -1.87 8.81
CA THR A 201 15.05 -2.08 9.21
C THR A 201 14.19 -1.95 7.96
N LYS A 202 13.78 -3.09 7.40
CA LYS A 202 13.16 -3.18 6.06
C LYS A 202 12.21 -4.37 5.96
N SER A 203 11.37 -4.39 4.94
CA SER A 203 10.40 -5.46 4.70
C SER A 203 9.40 -5.64 5.85
N ASN A 204 9.20 -4.62 6.68
CA ASN A 204 8.21 -4.66 7.75
C ASN A 204 6.87 -4.13 7.27
N THR A 205 5.79 -4.55 7.92
CA THR A 205 4.43 -4.09 7.66
C THR A 205 3.84 -3.44 8.90
N VAL A 206 3.31 -2.23 8.79
CA VAL A 206 2.45 -1.62 9.82
C VAL A 206 1.06 -1.47 9.26
N LYS A 207 0.06 -2.02 9.95
CA LYS A 207 -1.31 -2.03 9.44
C LYS A 207 -2.39 -1.90 10.50
N ASN A 208 -3.54 -1.42 10.03
CA ASN A 208 -4.77 -1.27 10.81
C ASN A 208 -4.57 -0.48 12.10
N CYS A 209 -3.61 0.45 12.13
CA CYS A 209 -3.33 1.31 13.27
C CYS A 209 -4.12 2.61 13.18
N ASN A 210 -4.86 2.92 14.24
CA ASN A 210 -5.42 4.24 14.46
C ASN A 210 -4.43 5.01 15.34
N VAL A 211 -3.62 5.87 14.75
CA VAL A 211 -2.57 6.59 15.47
C VAL A 211 -2.93 8.07 15.53
N THR A 212 -2.97 8.65 16.73
CA THR A 212 -3.43 10.03 16.92
C THR A 212 -2.64 10.80 17.96
N ASN A 213 -2.60 12.11 17.78
CA ASN A 213 -2.06 13.07 18.76
C ASN A 213 -0.58 12.84 19.13
N PHE A 214 0.22 12.19 18.29
CA PHE A 214 1.68 12.26 18.43
C PHE A 214 2.25 13.44 17.65
N TYR A 215 3.50 13.82 17.92
CA TYR A 215 4.16 14.78 17.04
C TYR A 215 4.41 14.18 15.64
N TYR A 216 4.84 12.92 15.61
CA TYR A 216 4.89 12.08 14.41
C TYR A 216 4.06 10.82 14.63
N ASP A 217 2.88 10.69 14.01
CA ASP A 217 2.08 9.48 14.24
C ASP A 217 2.79 8.22 13.71
N ILE A 218 3.21 8.22 12.44
CA ILE A 218 4.06 7.18 11.87
C ILE A 218 5.35 7.80 11.30
N TYR A 219 6.49 7.35 11.80
CA TYR A 219 7.81 7.83 11.40
C TYR A 219 8.68 6.70 10.86
N LEU A 220 9.16 6.83 9.62
CA LEU A 220 10.19 5.98 9.03
C LEU A 220 11.48 6.79 8.92
N GLU A 221 12.50 6.39 9.67
CA GLU A 221 13.82 7.04 9.71
C GLU A 221 14.87 6.11 9.13
N SER A 222 15.43 6.48 7.98
CA SER A 222 16.40 5.66 7.26
C SER A 222 15.91 4.22 7.00
N SER A 223 14.60 4.00 6.88
CA SER A 223 13.97 2.69 6.87
C SER A 223 13.24 2.46 5.54
N SER A 224 13.90 1.71 4.65
CA SER A 224 13.46 1.52 3.26
C SER A 224 12.77 0.16 3.06
N ASN A 225 11.94 0.03 2.02
CA ASN A 225 11.25 -1.22 1.64
C ASN A 225 10.22 -1.73 2.66
N ASN A 226 9.51 -0.86 3.36
CA ASN A 226 8.43 -1.21 4.28
C ASN A 226 7.05 -0.96 3.65
N ILE A 227 6.03 -1.52 4.29
CA ILE A 227 4.64 -1.44 3.83
C ILE A 227 3.77 -0.85 4.93
N LEU A 228 3.01 0.19 4.61
CA LEU A 228 1.99 0.79 5.48
C LEU A 228 0.62 0.56 4.85
N ILE A 229 -0.30 -0.13 5.53
CA ILE A 229 -1.60 -0.50 4.96
C ILE A 229 -2.75 -0.16 5.91
N ASN A 230 -3.80 0.49 5.41
CA ASN A 230 -5.04 0.73 6.14
C ASN A 230 -4.84 1.40 7.52
N ASN A 231 -3.84 2.26 7.66
CA ASN A 231 -3.65 3.03 8.89
C ASN A 231 -4.48 4.31 8.83
N SER A 232 -5.04 4.71 9.97
CA SER A 232 -5.82 5.93 10.12
C SER A 232 -5.07 6.89 11.04
N ILE A 233 -4.62 8.01 10.48
CA ILE A 233 -3.68 8.94 11.10
C ILE A 233 -4.31 10.33 11.23
N TYR A 234 -4.41 10.84 12.47
CA TYR A 234 -5.11 12.10 12.75
C TYR A 234 -4.47 12.96 13.82
N TYR A 235 -4.65 14.27 13.66
CA TYR A 235 -4.33 15.26 14.69
C TYR A 235 -2.86 15.19 15.15
N ALA A 236 -1.93 14.98 14.23
CA ALA A 236 -0.49 15.11 14.47
C ALA A 236 0.11 16.34 13.82
N HIS A 237 1.32 16.70 14.26
CA HIS A 237 2.10 17.69 13.54
C HIS A 237 2.56 17.15 12.18
N THR A 238 2.97 15.89 12.08
CA THR A 238 3.09 15.19 10.80
C THR A 238 2.50 13.79 10.93
N GLY A 239 1.52 13.48 10.08
CA GLY A 239 0.84 12.19 10.11
C GLY A 239 1.79 11.05 9.76
N ILE A 240 2.24 10.98 8.50
CA ILE A 240 3.25 10.02 8.07
C ILE A 240 4.50 10.77 7.60
N LEU A 241 5.65 10.50 8.22
CA LEU A 241 6.96 11.02 7.80
C LEU A 241 7.86 9.89 7.32
N LEU A 242 8.35 10.00 6.08
CA LEU A 242 9.45 9.21 5.54
C LEU A 242 10.67 10.12 5.43
N TYR A 243 11.70 9.83 6.23
CA TYR A 243 12.96 10.55 6.23
C TYR A 243 14.09 9.60 5.83
N PHE A 244 14.80 9.89 4.74
CA PHE A 244 15.80 8.99 4.16
C PHE A 244 15.29 7.54 3.91
N SER A 245 14.01 7.41 3.58
CA SER A 245 13.29 6.14 3.58
C SER A 245 12.69 5.88 2.20
N SER A 246 13.42 5.16 1.36
CA SER A 246 13.07 4.92 -0.05
C SER A 246 12.35 3.58 -0.26
N ASN A 247 11.71 3.41 -1.42
CA ASN A 247 11.09 2.13 -1.84
C ASN A 247 9.98 1.62 -0.90
N ASN A 248 9.30 2.48 -0.15
CA ASN A 248 8.19 2.09 0.70
C ASN A 248 6.86 2.09 -0.09
N THR A 249 5.92 1.25 0.36
CA THR A 249 4.57 1.14 -0.20
C THR A 249 3.53 1.55 0.83
N LEU A 250 2.72 2.53 0.49
CA LEU A 250 1.63 3.05 1.31
C LEU A 250 0.31 2.78 0.59
N THR A 251 -0.53 1.90 1.15
CA THR A 251 -1.80 1.52 0.52
C THR A 251 -2.97 1.83 1.44
N ASN A 252 -3.97 2.56 0.93
CA ASN A 252 -5.24 2.84 1.63
C ASN A 252 -5.07 3.46 3.02
N ASN A 253 -4.01 4.25 3.23
CA ASN A 253 -3.83 4.97 4.48
C ASN A 253 -4.65 6.27 4.45
N THR A 254 -5.20 6.66 5.61
CA THR A 254 -5.88 7.94 5.79
C THR A 254 -5.00 8.85 6.62
N ALA A 255 -4.64 10.03 6.09
CA ALA A 255 -3.94 11.09 6.81
C ALA A 255 -4.79 12.35 6.81
N LYS A 256 -5.50 12.62 7.90
CA LYS A 256 -6.51 13.68 7.96
C LYS A 256 -6.36 14.57 9.18
N SER A 257 -6.60 15.88 9.01
CA SER A 257 -6.60 16.85 10.10
C SER A 257 -5.26 16.93 10.86
N ASN A 258 -4.17 16.63 10.18
CA ASN A 258 -2.80 16.85 10.67
C ASN A 258 -2.33 18.24 10.25
N ASN A 259 -1.19 18.70 10.77
CA ASN A 259 -0.53 19.86 10.17
C ASN A 259 0.06 19.50 8.80
N ARG A 260 0.87 18.44 8.73
CA ARG A 260 1.34 17.82 7.49
C ARG A 260 0.73 16.42 7.37
N GLY A 261 0.07 16.11 6.25
CA GLY A 261 -0.55 14.80 6.02
C GLY A 261 0.50 13.70 5.85
N ILE A 262 1.13 13.66 4.67
CA ILE A 262 2.24 12.76 4.34
C ILE A 262 3.43 13.58 3.89
N TYR A 263 4.62 13.30 4.43
CA TYR A 263 5.86 13.98 4.09
C TYR A 263 6.94 12.98 3.67
N LEU A 264 7.38 13.07 2.41
CA LEU A 264 8.54 12.37 1.86
C LEU A 264 9.74 13.33 1.84
N SER A 265 10.72 13.10 2.70
CA SER A 265 11.94 13.92 2.82
C SER A 265 13.17 13.06 2.52
N SER A 266 13.94 13.42 1.49
CA SER A 266 15.07 12.63 1.01
C SER A 266 14.73 11.16 0.77
N SER A 267 13.53 10.90 0.25
CA SER A 267 12.87 9.59 0.21
C SER A 267 12.31 9.33 -1.19
N SER A 268 13.07 8.60 -2.00
CA SER A 268 12.75 8.35 -3.41
C SER A 268 12.08 6.99 -3.64
N ASN A 269 11.46 6.81 -4.81
CA ASN A 269 10.90 5.55 -5.28
C ASN A 269 9.78 4.98 -4.38
N ASN A 270 9.04 5.82 -3.66
CA ASN A 270 7.89 5.37 -2.86
C ASN A 270 6.62 5.30 -3.70
N THR A 271 5.74 4.34 -3.37
CA THR A 271 4.45 4.16 -4.04
C THR A 271 3.32 4.38 -3.05
N LEU A 272 2.43 5.31 -3.34
CA LEU A 272 1.21 5.58 -2.57
C LEU A 272 0.00 5.23 -3.43
N THR A 273 -0.86 4.35 -2.96
CA THR A 273 -2.05 3.90 -3.70
C THR A 273 -3.30 4.02 -2.84
N GLY A 274 -4.33 4.69 -3.37
CA GLY A 274 -5.64 4.77 -2.71
C GLY A 274 -5.65 5.51 -1.36
N CYS A 275 -4.64 6.32 -1.06
CA CYS A 275 -4.57 7.05 0.21
C CYS A 275 -5.57 8.22 0.25
N SER A 276 -6.07 8.53 1.44
CA SER A 276 -6.99 9.66 1.70
C SER A 276 -6.28 10.74 2.51
N ILE A 277 -5.92 11.86 1.88
CA ILE A 277 -5.07 12.92 2.46
C ILE A 277 -5.87 14.24 2.53
N LEU A 278 -6.51 14.49 3.67
CA LEU A 278 -7.62 15.43 3.76
C LEU A 278 -7.49 16.45 4.89
N ASN A 279 -7.90 17.69 4.63
CA ASN A 279 -8.08 18.71 5.68
C ASN A 279 -6.83 18.97 6.54
N ASN A 280 -5.63 18.85 5.97
CA ASN A 280 -4.39 19.11 6.69
C ASN A 280 -4.07 20.62 6.68
N THR A 281 -3.69 21.16 7.85
CA THR A 281 -3.66 22.62 8.08
C THR A 281 -2.49 23.33 7.40
N TYR A 282 -1.43 22.60 7.02
CA TYR A 282 -0.32 23.13 6.23
C TYR A 282 -0.20 22.50 4.85
N SER A 283 -0.09 21.18 4.74
CA SER A 283 -0.01 20.51 3.44
C SER A 283 -0.54 19.09 3.48
N GLY A 284 -1.14 18.66 2.37
CA GLY A 284 -1.57 17.28 2.16
C GLY A 284 -0.37 16.37 1.95
N ILE A 285 0.24 16.44 0.77
CA ILE A 285 1.49 15.74 0.45
C ILE A 285 2.64 16.74 0.30
N ILE A 286 3.77 16.44 0.94
CA ILE A 286 5.03 17.16 0.79
C ILE A 286 6.05 16.19 0.18
N ILE A 287 6.67 16.59 -0.92
CA ILE A 287 7.81 15.89 -1.52
C ILE A 287 9.00 16.85 -1.45
N SER A 288 10.00 16.50 -0.65
CA SER A 288 11.22 17.29 -0.49
C SER A 288 12.49 16.50 -0.77
N SER A 289 13.38 17.01 -1.62
CA SER A 289 14.66 16.37 -1.98
C SER A 289 14.48 14.91 -2.40
N SER A 290 13.39 14.61 -3.10
CA SER A 290 12.90 13.26 -3.35
C SER A 290 12.45 13.12 -4.80
N SER A 291 12.69 11.96 -5.40
CA SER A 291 12.42 11.69 -6.82
C SER A 291 11.74 10.34 -7.03
N ASN A 292 11.15 10.14 -8.21
CA ASN A 292 10.57 8.86 -8.65
C ASN A 292 9.45 8.32 -7.74
N ASN A 293 8.75 9.17 -6.99
CA ASN A 293 7.59 8.73 -6.21
C ASN A 293 6.35 8.70 -7.09
N THR A 294 5.47 7.73 -6.85
CA THR A 294 4.22 7.56 -7.59
C THR A 294 3.03 7.58 -6.64
N LEU A 295 2.07 8.46 -6.92
CA LEU A 295 0.79 8.52 -6.21
C LEU A 295 -0.32 8.16 -7.18
N THR A 296 -1.07 7.10 -6.90
CA THR A 296 -2.13 6.59 -7.77
C THR A 296 -3.45 6.45 -7.04
N GLY A 297 -4.51 7.07 -7.56
CA GLY A 297 -5.86 6.91 -7.00
C GLY A 297 -6.05 7.54 -5.61
N CYS A 298 -5.13 8.39 -5.17
CA CYS A 298 -5.20 9.03 -3.85
C CYS A 298 -6.18 10.21 -3.87
N SER A 299 -6.97 10.40 -2.81
CA SER A 299 -7.83 11.57 -2.66
C SER A 299 -7.10 12.66 -1.87
N ILE A 300 -6.64 13.72 -2.54
CA ILE A 300 -5.90 14.83 -1.92
C ILE A 300 -6.72 16.10 -2.08
N LEU A 301 -7.34 16.58 -0.99
CA LEU A 301 -8.16 17.80 -1.04
C LEU A 301 -8.31 18.48 0.32
N ASN A 302 -8.71 19.75 0.27
CA ASN A 302 -8.99 20.62 1.41
C ASN A 302 -7.77 20.86 2.32
N ASN A 303 -6.57 20.74 1.78
CA ASN A 303 -5.34 21.08 2.50
C ASN A 303 -4.94 22.52 2.18
N THR A 304 -4.14 23.18 3.04
CA THR A 304 -3.58 24.51 2.72
C THR A 304 -2.70 24.49 1.45
N TYR A 305 -1.89 23.46 1.27
CA TYR A 305 -1.38 23.10 -0.05
C TYR A 305 -1.73 21.64 -0.26
N ASP A 306 -2.42 21.31 -1.35
CA ASP A 306 -2.70 19.91 -1.65
C ASP A 306 -1.40 19.19 -1.98
N TYR A 307 -0.56 19.85 -2.79
CA TYR A 307 0.77 19.39 -3.17
C TYR A 307 1.81 20.45 -2.81
N TYR A 308 2.88 20.04 -2.14
CA TYR A 308 4.03 20.86 -1.84
C TYR A 308 5.28 20.17 -2.41
N LEU A 309 5.99 20.86 -3.31
CA LEU A 309 7.17 20.35 -3.99
C LEU A 309 8.37 21.23 -3.67
N ALA A 310 9.44 20.65 -3.11
CA ALA A 310 10.68 21.34 -2.81
C ALA A 310 11.91 20.49 -3.14
N LEU A 311 12.69 20.86 -4.14
CA LEU A 311 13.77 20.04 -4.68
C LEU A 311 13.23 18.65 -5.07
N ALA A 312 12.00 18.62 -5.62
CA ALA A 312 11.27 17.40 -5.95
C ALA A 312 11.62 16.86 -7.35
N ASP A 313 12.69 17.34 -7.98
CA ASP A 313 13.17 16.84 -9.28
C ASP A 313 12.04 16.78 -10.36
N THR A 314 12.19 15.92 -11.35
CA THR A 314 11.46 15.90 -12.63
C THR A 314 10.65 14.63 -12.85
N ASN A 315 10.51 13.78 -11.83
CA ASN A 315 10.00 12.40 -11.97
C ASN A 315 9.02 11.95 -10.86
N ASN A 316 8.37 12.87 -10.14
CA ASN A 316 7.30 12.50 -9.19
C ASN A 316 5.93 12.56 -9.87
N ASN A 317 5.24 11.42 -9.94
CA ASN A 317 4.04 11.23 -10.75
C ASN A 317 2.77 11.20 -9.89
N PHE A 318 1.77 11.99 -10.27
CA PHE A 318 0.45 12.06 -9.64
C PHE A 318 -0.60 11.58 -10.63
N THR A 319 -1.18 10.41 -10.37
CA THR A 319 -2.10 9.73 -11.29
C THR A 319 -3.47 9.55 -10.65
N ASN A 320 -4.52 10.02 -11.32
CA ASN A 320 -5.91 9.87 -10.90
C ASN A 320 -6.14 10.25 -9.43
N THR A 321 -5.58 11.37 -8.97
CA THR A 321 -5.63 11.77 -7.57
C THR A 321 -6.93 12.50 -7.19
N ASN A 322 -8.05 12.10 -7.78
CA ASN A 322 -9.37 12.70 -7.57
C ASN A 322 -9.38 14.24 -7.73
N PHE A 323 -8.84 14.72 -8.86
CA PHE A 323 -8.68 16.16 -9.18
C PHE A 323 -10.02 16.77 -9.66
N THR A 324 -11.08 16.56 -8.90
CA THR A 324 -12.48 16.94 -9.23
C THR A 324 -12.80 18.42 -9.01
N GLY A 325 -11.91 19.16 -8.35
CA GLY A 325 -12.04 20.60 -8.12
C GLY A 325 -10.67 21.28 -8.10
N PRO A 326 -10.60 22.59 -7.80
CA PRO A 326 -9.34 23.30 -7.73
C PRO A 326 -8.36 22.66 -6.73
N ARG A 327 -7.08 22.58 -7.09
CA ARG A 327 -6.01 22.11 -6.19
C ARG A 327 -4.90 23.13 -6.12
N ARG A 328 -4.39 23.33 -4.91
CA ARG A 328 -3.26 24.22 -4.65
C ARG A 328 -1.95 23.45 -4.71
N ILE A 329 -1.10 23.84 -5.65
CA ILE A 329 0.20 23.25 -5.91
C ILE A 329 1.24 24.32 -5.58
N TYR A 330 2.03 24.07 -4.54
CA TYR A 330 3.12 24.94 -4.14
C TYR A 330 4.45 24.39 -4.68
N PHE A 331 5.16 25.24 -5.40
CA PHE A 331 6.52 25.01 -5.86
C PHE A 331 7.45 25.88 -5.01
N ALA A 332 8.35 25.25 -4.26
CA ALA A 332 9.32 25.96 -3.42
C ALA A 332 10.57 26.41 -4.20
N ASP A 333 10.68 26.03 -5.48
CA ASP A 333 11.82 26.26 -6.36
C ASP A 333 11.39 26.10 -7.83
N ALA A 334 12.30 26.45 -8.74
CA ALA A 334 12.08 26.38 -10.19
C ALA A 334 12.39 25.00 -10.81
N ASP A 335 13.02 24.10 -10.05
CA ASP A 335 13.52 22.81 -10.54
C ASP A 335 12.47 21.69 -10.38
N SER A 336 11.55 21.85 -9.42
CA SER A 336 10.49 20.90 -9.11
C SER A 336 9.39 20.90 -10.18
N TRP A 337 9.02 19.71 -10.65
CA TRP A 337 7.92 19.53 -11.59
C TRP A 337 6.71 18.86 -10.96
N PHE A 338 5.52 19.42 -11.22
CA PHE A 338 4.25 18.76 -10.97
C PHE A 338 3.84 17.98 -12.21
N ILE A 339 3.78 16.65 -12.11
CA ILE A 339 3.56 15.74 -13.24
C ILE A 339 2.27 14.99 -13.01
N TYR A 340 1.27 15.33 -13.81
CA TYR A 340 -0.09 14.89 -13.55
C TYR A 340 -0.70 14.14 -14.73
N ASN A 341 -1.44 13.08 -14.40
CA ASN A 341 -2.26 12.29 -15.32
C ASN A 341 -3.64 12.03 -14.67
N ASN A 342 -4.74 12.36 -15.35
CA ASN A 342 -6.11 12.16 -14.82
C ASN A 342 -6.70 10.77 -15.12
N GLU A 343 -5.95 9.87 -15.72
CA GLU A 343 -6.43 8.57 -16.16
C GLU A 343 -5.54 7.45 -15.62
N THR A 344 -6.12 6.27 -15.44
CA THR A 344 -5.36 5.05 -15.11
C THR A 344 -4.88 4.31 -16.37
N THR A 345 -5.45 4.62 -17.54
CA THR A 345 -5.15 3.98 -18.83
C THR A 345 -4.62 4.94 -19.89
N GLY A 346 -4.62 6.25 -19.61
CA GLY A 346 -4.29 7.30 -20.56
C GLY A 346 -2.80 7.59 -20.68
N ASN A 347 -2.37 7.93 -21.89
CA ASN A 347 -1.00 8.37 -22.16
C ASN A 347 -0.78 9.87 -21.90
N ILE A 348 -1.82 10.64 -21.56
CA ILE A 348 -1.73 12.10 -21.45
C ILE A 348 -1.08 12.52 -20.13
N TRP A 349 0.03 13.24 -20.22
CA TRP A 349 0.70 13.84 -19.07
C TRP A 349 0.82 15.34 -19.23
N LEU A 350 0.44 16.07 -18.18
CA LEU A 350 0.71 17.49 -18.04
C LEU A 350 1.81 17.67 -17.00
N LYS A 351 2.98 18.12 -17.45
CA LYS A 351 4.05 18.55 -16.55
C LYS A 351 4.07 20.06 -16.46
N THR A 352 4.18 20.59 -15.25
CA THR A 352 4.31 22.03 -15.00
C THR A 352 5.47 22.29 -14.06
N ASN A 353 6.27 23.30 -14.38
CA ASN A 353 7.12 23.99 -13.40
C ASN A 353 6.96 25.51 -13.52
N VAL A 354 7.57 26.22 -12.58
CA VAL A 354 7.53 27.68 -12.47
C VAL A 354 8.95 28.26 -12.53
N SER A 355 9.08 29.57 -12.73
CA SER A 355 10.36 30.26 -12.80
C SER A 355 10.89 30.73 -11.45
N THR A 356 10.00 31.01 -10.50
CA THR A 356 10.31 31.32 -9.10
C THR A 356 9.37 30.59 -8.15
N PRO A 357 9.67 30.50 -6.83
CA PRO A 357 8.77 29.85 -5.88
C PRO A 357 7.37 30.47 -5.92
N ALA A 358 6.36 29.64 -6.16
CA ALA A 358 5.00 30.11 -6.43
C ALA A 358 3.94 29.08 -6.05
N THR A 359 2.71 29.57 -5.84
CA THR A 359 1.52 28.70 -5.76
C THR A 359 0.70 28.84 -7.04
N ILE A 360 0.41 27.71 -7.68
CA ILE A 360 -0.61 27.61 -8.72
C ILE A 360 -1.84 26.95 -8.11
N THR A 361 -2.99 27.59 -8.24
CA THR A 361 -4.28 26.94 -8.07
C THR A 361 -4.76 26.48 -9.43
N ARG A 362 -4.85 25.16 -9.64
CA ARG A 362 -5.25 24.56 -10.91
C ARG A 362 -6.62 23.94 -10.81
N LYS A 363 -7.45 24.07 -11.85
CA LYS A 363 -8.70 23.33 -12.04
C LYS A 363 -8.74 22.71 -13.44
N LEU A 364 -8.89 21.41 -13.52
CA LEU A 364 -9.01 20.70 -14.81
C LEU A 364 -10.46 20.75 -15.32
N THR A 365 -10.64 20.92 -16.63
CA THR A 365 -11.98 21.06 -17.24
C THR A 365 -12.19 20.13 -18.44
N SER A 366 -11.14 19.77 -19.17
CA SER A 366 -11.17 18.74 -20.22
C SER A 366 -9.89 17.92 -20.22
N TRP A 367 -10.00 16.63 -20.50
CA TRP A 367 -8.86 15.70 -20.51
C TRP A 367 -9.04 14.65 -21.60
N SER A 368 -8.62 14.96 -22.83
CA SER A 368 -8.63 14.04 -23.97
C SER A 368 -7.50 14.39 -24.94
N GLN A 369 -7.13 13.47 -25.84
CA GLN A 369 -6.05 13.72 -26.81
C GLN A 369 -6.40 14.81 -27.84
N ASP A 370 -7.68 15.12 -28.03
CA ASP A 370 -8.13 16.19 -28.93
C ASP A 370 -8.27 17.54 -28.19
N LEU A 371 -8.55 17.51 -26.88
CA LEU A 371 -8.74 18.70 -26.06
C LEU A 371 -8.30 18.48 -24.61
N ILE A 372 -7.24 19.18 -24.21
CA ILE A 372 -6.78 19.27 -22.81
C ILE A 372 -6.97 20.72 -22.37
N GLN A 373 -7.69 20.91 -21.27
CA GLN A 373 -8.07 22.24 -20.80
C GLN A 373 -8.03 22.32 -19.27
N TRP A 374 -7.47 23.41 -18.76
CA TRP A 374 -7.41 23.73 -17.35
C TRP A 374 -7.35 25.23 -17.11
N ASN A 375 -7.70 25.63 -15.90
CA ASN A 375 -7.59 27.00 -15.42
C ASN A 375 -6.50 27.06 -14.37
N ASP A 376 -5.53 27.96 -14.55
CA ASP A 376 -4.49 28.26 -13.55
C ASP A 376 -4.68 29.68 -13.01
N THR A 377 -4.50 29.83 -11.70
CA THR A 377 -4.43 31.12 -11.01
C THR A 377 -3.22 31.14 -10.08
N THR A 378 -2.52 32.27 -10.01
CA THR A 378 -1.34 32.44 -9.17
C THR A 378 -1.56 33.51 -8.10
N ILE A 379 -0.79 33.42 -7.02
CA ILE A 379 -0.74 34.46 -5.95
C ILE A 379 0.44 35.43 -6.13
N GLY A 380 1.09 35.41 -7.28
CA GLY A 380 2.23 36.24 -7.66
C GLY A 380 2.43 36.19 -9.17
N ASP A 381 3.10 37.20 -9.72
CA ASP A 381 3.47 37.20 -11.14
C ASP A 381 4.47 36.07 -11.39
N GLU A 382 4.11 35.14 -12.28
CA GLU A 382 4.91 33.94 -12.48
C GLU A 382 4.96 33.55 -13.95
N THR A 383 6.03 32.85 -14.33
CA THR A 383 6.15 32.24 -15.64
C THR A 383 6.05 30.74 -15.49
N ALA A 384 4.92 30.17 -15.91
CA ALA A 384 4.70 28.72 -15.89
C ALA A 384 5.12 28.09 -17.21
N ARG A 385 5.85 26.98 -17.13
CA ARG A 385 6.26 26.18 -18.30
C ARG A 385 5.50 24.88 -18.28
N TYR A 386 4.98 24.49 -19.43
CA TYR A 386 4.12 23.34 -19.61
C TYR A 386 4.71 22.40 -20.63
N ASN A 387 4.77 21.11 -20.27
CA ASN A 387 5.03 20.03 -21.21
C ASN A 387 3.83 19.10 -21.23
N VAL A 388 3.24 18.94 -22.41
CA VAL A 388 2.12 18.03 -22.62
C VAL A 388 2.62 16.86 -23.47
N SER A 389 2.45 15.63 -22.99
CA SER A 389 2.80 14.42 -23.73
C SER A 389 1.62 13.46 -23.82
N GLY A 390 1.72 12.46 -24.70
CA GLY A 390 0.64 11.51 -24.95
C GLY A 390 -0.40 12.01 -25.94
N LEU A 391 -0.09 13.08 -26.66
CA LEU A 391 -0.89 13.59 -27.76
C LEU A 391 -0.79 12.66 -28.98
N ILE A 392 -1.68 12.85 -29.95
CA ILE A 392 -1.61 12.13 -31.22
C ILE A 392 -0.29 12.53 -31.92
N PRO A 393 0.58 11.58 -32.33
CA PRO A 393 1.84 11.90 -32.98
C PRO A 393 1.68 12.69 -34.28
N SER A 394 2.67 13.52 -34.60
CA SER A 394 2.80 14.32 -35.82
C SER A 394 1.58 15.20 -36.13
N THR A 395 0.84 15.60 -35.10
CA THR A 395 -0.41 16.35 -35.21
C THR A 395 -0.22 17.78 -34.70
N ASN A 396 -0.87 18.75 -35.34
CA ASN A 396 -0.83 20.15 -34.92
C ASN A 396 -1.86 20.42 -33.82
N TYR A 397 -1.45 21.16 -32.81
CA TYR A 397 -2.28 21.60 -31.69
C TYR A 397 -2.23 23.12 -31.56
N ASN A 398 -3.39 23.75 -31.54
CA ASN A 398 -3.54 25.14 -31.16
C ASN A 398 -3.46 25.26 -29.63
N VAL A 399 -2.68 26.22 -29.15
CA VAL A 399 -2.55 26.50 -27.72
C VAL A 399 -3.04 27.91 -27.44
N TYR A 400 -3.97 28.05 -26.51
CA TYR A 400 -4.60 29.32 -26.15
C TYR A 400 -4.37 29.65 -24.68
N ASN A 401 -4.30 30.96 -24.39
CA ASN A 401 -4.43 31.56 -23.07
C ASN A 401 -5.58 32.56 -23.13
N ASN A 402 -6.66 32.34 -22.38
CA ASN A 402 -7.86 33.20 -22.38
C ASN A 402 -8.43 33.41 -23.79
N SER A 403 -8.63 32.33 -24.54
CA SER A 403 -9.10 32.32 -25.94
C SER A 403 -8.17 33.01 -26.96
N VAL A 404 -6.99 33.50 -26.56
CA VAL A 404 -6.00 34.09 -27.47
C VAL A 404 -4.90 33.07 -27.76
N PRO A 405 -4.57 32.77 -29.03
CA PRO A 405 -3.46 31.90 -29.37
C PRO A 405 -2.15 32.42 -28.78
N ILE A 406 -1.38 31.56 -28.14
CA ILE A 406 -0.06 31.94 -27.63
C ILE A 406 0.97 32.04 -28.77
N SER A 407 2.06 32.75 -28.53
CA SER A 407 3.19 32.78 -29.46
C SER A 407 3.71 31.37 -29.76
N GLY A 408 3.91 31.06 -31.04
CA GLY A 408 4.34 29.75 -31.51
C GLY A 408 3.21 28.76 -31.82
N SER A 409 1.94 29.09 -31.51
CA SER A 409 0.80 28.26 -31.91
C SER A 409 0.56 28.34 -33.44
N PRO A 410 0.24 27.22 -34.12
CA PRO A 410 0.12 25.86 -33.60
C PRO A 410 1.46 25.15 -33.38
N PHE A 411 1.50 24.24 -32.40
CA PHE A 411 2.64 23.37 -32.12
C PHE A 411 2.43 21.99 -32.75
N ASN A 412 3.44 21.44 -33.42
CA ASN A 412 3.41 20.05 -33.88
C ASN A 412 3.89 19.12 -32.76
N SER A 413 3.13 18.06 -32.48
CA SER A 413 3.44 17.10 -31.41
C SER A 413 4.63 16.17 -31.72
N GLY A 414 5.14 16.18 -32.95
CA GLY A 414 6.24 15.32 -33.38
C GLY A 414 5.95 13.83 -33.25
N SER A 415 6.93 12.98 -33.54
CA SER A 415 6.76 11.52 -33.48
C SER A 415 6.49 10.97 -32.09
N GLU A 416 6.82 11.73 -31.04
CA GLU A 416 6.63 11.32 -29.64
C GLU A 416 5.31 11.81 -29.03
N GLY A 417 4.51 12.60 -29.75
CA GLY A 417 3.24 13.12 -29.23
C GLY A 417 3.42 14.12 -28.08
N LYS A 418 4.39 15.05 -28.20
CA LYS A 418 4.79 16.00 -27.16
C LYS A 418 4.81 17.44 -27.67
N ILE A 419 4.34 18.38 -26.85
CA ILE A 419 4.51 19.82 -27.06
C ILE A 419 4.99 20.49 -25.77
N SER A 420 5.68 21.61 -25.92
CA SER A 420 6.20 22.43 -24.82
C SER A 420 5.93 23.91 -25.09
N PHE A 421 5.47 24.64 -24.08
CA PHE A 421 5.20 26.06 -24.18
C PHE A 421 5.23 26.75 -22.81
N THR A 422 5.19 28.08 -22.83
CA THR A 422 5.29 28.93 -21.63
C THR A 422 4.15 29.93 -21.62
N ILE A 423 3.60 30.19 -20.43
CA ILE A 423 2.56 31.19 -20.21
C ILE A 423 2.97 32.08 -19.02
N ASN A 424 2.84 33.39 -19.21
CA ASN A 424 2.94 34.35 -18.12
C ASN A 424 1.59 34.37 -17.39
N LEU A 425 1.64 34.22 -16.07
CA LEU A 425 0.50 34.20 -15.16
C LEU A 425 0.62 35.38 -14.19
N PRO A 426 0.06 36.56 -14.55
CA PRO A 426 -0.08 37.68 -13.63
C PRO A 426 -0.83 37.30 -12.35
N ILE A 427 -0.47 37.97 -11.27
CA ILE A 427 -1.07 37.76 -9.95
C ILE A 427 -2.60 37.90 -9.97
N ASN A 428 -3.29 36.95 -9.34
CA ASN A 428 -4.75 36.94 -9.14
C ASN A 428 -5.58 36.97 -10.44
N GLU A 429 -5.00 36.65 -11.59
CA GLU A 429 -5.72 36.45 -12.84
C GLU A 429 -5.97 34.95 -13.07
N GLU A 430 -7.19 34.60 -13.48
CA GLU A 430 -7.48 33.24 -13.95
C GLU A 430 -7.11 33.14 -15.43
N HIS A 431 -6.32 32.12 -15.76
CA HIS A 431 -5.90 31.83 -17.12
C HIS A 431 -6.53 30.51 -17.56
N GLU A 432 -7.46 30.60 -18.50
CA GLU A 432 -7.99 29.44 -19.21
C GLU A 432 -6.97 29.00 -20.27
N ILE A 433 -6.31 27.88 -20.01
CA ILE A 433 -5.29 27.31 -20.89
C ILE A 433 -5.90 26.12 -21.62
N LYS A 434 -5.80 26.17 -22.94
CA LYS A 434 -6.43 25.19 -23.83
C LYS A 434 -5.44 24.69 -24.85
N VAL A 435 -5.26 23.37 -24.93
CA VAL A 435 -4.50 22.66 -25.96
C VAL A 435 -5.50 21.85 -26.77
N GLU A 436 -5.76 22.29 -28.01
CA GLU A 436 -6.80 21.73 -28.88
C GLU A 436 -6.20 21.31 -30.21
N ARG A 437 -6.60 20.13 -30.70
CA ARG A 437 -6.18 19.65 -32.01
C ARG A 437 -6.67 20.59 -33.11
N ALA A 438 -5.74 20.98 -34.00
CA ALA A 438 -5.98 21.95 -35.08
C ALA A 438 -6.85 21.41 -36.22
#